data_AF-A0A941UWP3-F1
#
_entry.id   AF-A0A941UWP3-F1
#
_cell.length_a   1.000
_cell.length_b   1.000
_cell.length_c   1.000
_cell.angle_alpha   90.00
_cell.angle_beta   90.00
_cell.angle_gamma   90.00
#
_symmetry.space_group_name_H-M   'P 1'
#
loop_
_entity.id
_entity.type
_entity.pdbx_description
1 polymer ?
#
loop_
_entity_poly.entity_id
_entity_poly.type
_entity_poly.pdbx_seq_one_letter_code
_entity_poly.pdbx_strand_id
1 'polypeptide(L)'
;MKRRDFLKTSMAVSACTAIPAAMSKALAEADGGMWRVFEVTTRVEVLKPAGETRVWLPTPLTVDTPYQKPLGNAWTAEGGSAAFATDPKYGAGIVAAEWAAERKPVLVLTSRFATRDVAVDLSAPGRAAAESPDVLKKFLEPTTLLPTDGIVRDTALEITKGAKDDAEKARAIYEWIVDNTFRDPKTRGCGVGDIKFMLETKNLGGKCADLNALFVGLARAAGVPARDVYGIRVADSALGYKSLGKSGEITKAQHCRAEYYVAGHGWVPADRWWSPRASA
;
A
#
# COMPACT_ATOMS: atom_id res chain seq x y z
N MET A 1 -58.03 12.24 32.37
CA MET A 1 -56.58 12.07 32.65
C MET A 1 -55.84 12.14 31.31
N LYS A 2 -55.60 13.36 30.80
CA LYS A 2 -54.31 14.10 30.76
C LYS A 2 -53.17 13.37 30.02
N ARG A 3 -53.01 13.72 28.74
CA ARG A 3 -51.94 13.38 27.77
C ARG A 3 -50.51 13.80 28.19
N ARG A 4 -50.25 14.04 29.49
CA ARG A 4 -48.99 14.60 30.01
C ARG A 4 -48.14 13.59 30.81
N ASP A 5 -48.62 12.37 31.00
CA ASP A 5 -47.91 11.36 31.82
C ASP A 5 -47.21 10.26 30.99
N PHE A 6 -47.39 10.23 29.66
CA PHE A 6 -46.71 9.26 28.78
C PHE A 6 -45.30 9.70 28.33
N LEU A 7 -44.95 10.98 28.51
CA LEU A 7 -43.65 11.54 28.10
C LEU A 7 -42.59 11.50 29.21
N LYS A 8 -42.87 10.89 30.37
CA LYS A 8 -41.93 10.84 31.51
C LYS A 8 -41.19 9.50 31.67
N THR A 9 -41.40 8.54 30.79
CA THR A 9 -40.84 7.17 30.93
C THR A 9 -40.08 6.69 29.69
N SER A 10 -39.40 7.60 28.98
CA SER A 10 -38.54 7.26 27.83
C SER A 10 -37.16 7.92 27.89
N MET A 11 -36.54 7.95 29.06
CA MET A 11 -35.10 8.17 29.20
C MET A 11 -34.39 6.85 29.56
N ALA A 12 -34.50 5.87 28.67
CA ALA A 12 -33.58 4.74 28.65
C ALA A 12 -32.42 5.10 27.70
N VAL A 13 -31.35 5.61 28.31
CA VAL A 13 -29.95 5.62 27.86
C VAL A 13 -29.72 5.13 26.43
N SER A 14 -29.84 6.03 25.45
CA SER A 14 -29.08 5.90 24.20
C SER A 14 -27.68 6.44 24.46
N ALA A 15 -26.85 5.65 25.15
CA ALA A 15 -25.42 5.85 25.11
C ALA A 15 -24.97 5.44 23.70
N CYS A 16 -25.02 6.37 22.75
CA CYS A 16 -24.18 6.27 21.57
C CYS A 16 -22.74 6.13 22.08
N THR A 17 -22.19 4.93 21.99
CA THR A 17 -20.76 4.69 22.21
C THR A 17 -20.00 5.41 21.11
N ALA A 18 -19.81 6.71 21.26
CA ALA A 18 -18.75 7.42 20.59
C ALA A 18 -17.47 6.86 21.22
N ILE A 19 -16.89 5.84 20.59
CA ILE A 19 -15.58 5.30 20.96
C ILE A 19 -14.62 6.48 20.83
N PRO A 20 -13.99 6.96 21.92
CA PRO A 20 -13.01 8.03 21.81
C PRO A 20 -11.91 7.57 20.85
N ALA A 21 -11.42 8.44 19.96
CA ALA A 21 -10.35 8.08 19.02
C ALA A 21 -9.11 7.48 19.70
N ALA A 22 -8.90 7.78 20.99
CA ALA A 22 -7.89 7.16 21.85
C ALA A 22 -8.15 5.66 22.13
N MET A 23 -9.41 5.24 22.31
CA MET A 23 -9.78 3.82 22.42
C MET A 23 -9.67 3.09 21.08
N SER A 24 -9.97 3.74 19.95
CA SER A 24 -9.74 3.16 18.62
C SER A 24 -8.26 2.95 18.33
N LYS A 25 -7.39 3.89 18.76
CA LYS A 25 -5.93 3.71 18.73
C LYS A 25 -5.48 2.56 19.64
N ALA A 26 -5.99 2.49 20.87
CA ALA A 26 -5.64 1.43 21.80
C ALA A 26 -6.11 0.03 21.32
N LEU A 27 -7.26 -0.06 20.66
CA LEU A 27 -7.73 -1.31 20.04
C LEU A 27 -6.89 -1.70 18.81
N ALA A 28 -6.44 -0.73 18.01
CA ALA A 28 -5.53 -0.97 16.90
C ALA A 28 -4.12 -1.38 17.38
N GLU A 29 -3.67 -0.86 18.52
CA GLU A 29 -2.40 -1.26 19.17
C GLU A 29 -2.50 -2.63 19.85
N ALA A 30 -3.67 -2.99 20.40
CA ALA A 30 -3.89 -4.26 21.09
C ALA A 30 -3.83 -5.50 20.16
N ASP A 31 -4.10 -5.33 18.86
CA ASP A 31 -4.01 -6.40 17.86
C ASP A 31 -2.58 -6.57 17.27
N GLY A 32 -1.64 -5.68 17.61
CA GLY A 32 -0.28 -5.61 17.05
C GLY A 32 0.64 -6.80 17.36
N GLY A 33 0.14 -7.83 18.06
CA GLY A 33 0.89 -9.03 18.44
C GLY A 33 0.56 -10.28 17.63
N MET A 34 -0.69 -10.46 17.18
CA MET A 34 -1.17 -11.74 16.65
C MET A 34 -1.05 -11.84 15.13
N TRP A 35 -0.47 -12.93 14.66
CA TRP A 35 -0.46 -13.28 13.25
C TRP A 35 -1.85 -13.78 12.84
N ARG A 36 -2.45 -13.13 11.83
CA ARG A 36 -3.71 -13.53 11.21
C ARG A 36 -3.41 -14.24 9.90
N VAL A 37 -4.03 -15.40 9.69
CA VAL A 37 -3.85 -16.20 8.47
C VAL A 37 -4.96 -15.87 7.48
N PHE A 38 -4.59 -15.62 6.23
CA PHE A 38 -5.49 -15.34 5.14
C PHE A 38 -5.29 -16.33 4.00
N GLU A 39 -6.38 -16.64 3.31
CA GLU A 39 -6.39 -17.30 2.02
C GLU A 39 -7.08 -16.37 1.02
N VAL A 40 -6.39 -16.07 -0.08
CA VAL A 40 -6.91 -15.23 -1.15
C VAL A 40 -6.94 -16.05 -2.43
N THR A 41 -8.12 -16.13 -3.06
CA THR A 41 -8.27 -16.72 -4.40
C THR A 41 -8.50 -15.61 -5.42
N THR A 42 -7.58 -15.49 -6.36
CA THR A 42 -7.67 -14.59 -7.51
C THR A 42 -8.00 -15.40 -8.76
N ARG A 43 -9.15 -15.14 -9.37
CA ARG A 43 -9.56 -15.74 -10.65
C ARG A 43 -9.54 -14.66 -11.73
N VAL A 44 -8.78 -14.89 -12.79
CA VAL A 44 -8.73 -14.03 -13.98
C VAL A 44 -9.20 -14.81 -15.19
N GLU A 45 -10.16 -14.23 -15.90
CA GLU A 45 -10.74 -14.75 -17.14
C GLU A 45 -10.58 -13.70 -18.24
N VAL A 46 -9.90 -14.07 -19.32
CA VAL A 46 -9.76 -13.19 -20.50
C VAL A 46 -10.99 -13.40 -21.37
N LEU A 47 -11.89 -12.41 -21.38
CA LEU A 47 -13.21 -12.52 -22.03
C LEU A 47 -13.15 -12.47 -23.57
N LYS A 48 -12.13 -11.82 -24.13
CA LYS A 48 -11.95 -11.63 -25.57
C LYS A 48 -10.49 -11.92 -25.96
N PRO A 49 -10.05 -13.18 -25.84
CA PRO A 49 -8.69 -13.54 -26.21
C PRO A 49 -8.51 -13.44 -27.73
N ALA A 50 -7.34 -13.01 -28.17
CA ALA A 50 -6.98 -12.94 -29.59
C ALA A 50 -5.55 -13.48 -29.74
N GLY A 51 -5.39 -14.58 -30.48
CA GLY A 51 -4.12 -15.27 -30.61
C GLY A 51 -3.66 -15.93 -29.31
N GLU A 52 -2.36 -16.18 -29.21
CA GLU A 52 -1.73 -16.67 -27.98
C GLU A 52 -1.96 -15.68 -26.84
N THR A 53 -2.38 -16.18 -25.68
CA THR A 53 -2.66 -15.36 -24.51
C THR A 53 -1.68 -15.69 -23.40
N ARG A 54 -1.09 -14.66 -22.79
CA ARG A 54 -0.25 -14.78 -21.61
C ARG A 54 -0.82 -13.92 -20.49
N VAL A 55 -0.93 -14.48 -19.30
CA VAL A 55 -1.42 -13.79 -18.11
C VAL A 55 -0.42 -14.02 -16.99
N TRP A 56 -0.10 -12.96 -16.26
CA TRP A 56 0.73 -13.04 -15.06
C TRP A 56 -0.05 -12.50 -13.87
N LEU A 57 0.04 -13.18 -12.72
CA LEU A 57 -0.52 -12.74 -11.45
C LEU A 57 0.59 -12.62 -10.40
N PRO A 58 0.68 -11.49 -9.68
CA PRO A 58 1.62 -11.37 -8.58
C PRO A 58 1.17 -12.26 -7.42
N THR A 59 2.14 -12.87 -6.73
CA THR A 59 1.92 -13.52 -5.44
C THR A 59 2.19 -12.53 -4.30
N PRO A 60 1.74 -12.83 -3.07
CA PRO A 60 2.25 -12.14 -1.88
C PRO A 60 3.78 -12.25 -1.80
N LEU A 61 4.39 -11.41 -0.95
CA LEU A 61 5.83 -11.43 -0.65
C LEU A 61 6.31 -12.86 -0.41
N THR A 62 7.39 -13.20 -1.10
CA THR A 62 8.01 -14.53 -1.13
C THR A 62 9.00 -14.76 0.01
N VAL A 63 9.25 -13.72 0.81
CA VAL A 63 10.17 -13.71 1.95
C VAL A 63 9.46 -13.28 3.22
N ASP A 64 9.92 -13.79 4.36
CA ASP A 64 9.45 -13.37 5.66
C ASP A 64 9.79 -11.89 5.90
N THR A 65 8.79 -11.17 6.40
CA THR A 65 8.94 -9.78 6.83
C THR A 65 8.36 -9.61 8.24
N PRO A 66 8.63 -8.49 8.93
CA PRO A 66 8.04 -8.23 10.24
C PRO A 66 6.50 -8.20 10.29
N TYR A 67 5.85 -8.03 9.12
CA TYR A 67 4.39 -7.88 8.97
C TYR A 67 3.73 -8.93 8.08
N GLN A 68 4.47 -9.74 7.32
CA GLN A 68 3.92 -10.75 6.42
C GLN A 68 4.83 -11.99 6.31
N LYS A 69 4.21 -13.19 6.34
CA LYS A 69 4.85 -14.49 6.13
C LYS A 69 4.12 -15.28 5.04
N PRO A 70 4.80 -15.74 3.97
CA PRO A 70 4.19 -16.62 2.98
C PRO A 70 3.92 -18.02 3.58
N LEU A 71 2.76 -18.60 3.26
CA LEU A 71 2.38 -19.96 3.65
C LEU A 71 2.17 -20.89 2.44
N GLY A 72 2.35 -20.38 1.22
CA GLY A 72 2.30 -21.15 -0.02
C GLY A 72 1.32 -20.59 -1.04
N ASN A 73 1.52 -21.00 -2.30
CA ASN A 73 0.67 -20.65 -3.43
C ASN A 73 0.26 -21.94 -4.16
N ALA A 74 -0.97 -22.00 -4.64
CA ALA A 74 -1.47 -23.04 -5.53
C ALA A 74 -2.14 -22.36 -6.73
N TRP A 75 -1.99 -22.94 -7.93
CA TRP A 75 -2.58 -22.36 -9.14
C TRP A 75 -3.08 -23.41 -10.11
N THR A 76 -4.06 -23.01 -10.92
CA THR A 76 -4.56 -23.79 -12.06
C THR A 76 -4.71 -22.88 -13.28
N ALA A 77 -4.33 -23.41 -14.44
CA ALA A 77 -4.52 -22.75 -15.74
C ALA A 77 -5.34 -23.67 -16.64
N GLU A 78 -6.64 -23.41 -16.77
CA GLU A 78 -7.54 -24.28 -17.51
C GLU A 78 -7.18 -24.28 -19.00
N GLY A 79 -6.76 -25.42 -19.55
CA GLY A 79 -6.39 -25.53 -20.97
C GLY A 79 -5.11 -24.77 -21.37
N GLY A 80 -4.27 -24.42 -20.39
CA GLY A 80 -2.97 -23.76 -20.58
C GLY A 80 -1.88 -24.37 -19.72
N SER A 81 -0.70 -23.75 -19.71
CA SER A 81 0.40 -24.05 -18.81
C SER A 81 0.64 -22.89 -17.86
N ALA A 82 1.16 -23.16 -16.65
CA ALA A 82 1.52 -22.12 -15.70
C ALA A 82 2.75 -22.49 -14.90
N ALA A 83 3.62 -21.50 -14.66
CA ALA A 83 4.83 -21.64 -13.87
C ALA A 83 4.97 -20.47 -12.91
N PHE A 84 5.61 -20.74 -11.77
CA PHE A 84 6.04 -19.71 -10.84
C PHE A 84 7.42 -19.19 -11.26
N ALA A 85 7.57 -17.88 -11.24
CA ALA A 85 8.81 -17.17 -11.48
C ALA A 85 8.99 -16.08 -10.44
N THR A 86 10.24 -15.67 -10.24
CA THR A 86 10.58 -14.54 -9.37
C THR A 86 11.29 -13.49 -10.21
N ASP A 87 10.87 -12.23 -10.07
CA ASP A 87 11.58 -11.10 -10.67
C ASP A 87 13.02 -11.04 -10.12
N PRO A 88 14.06 -11.12 -10.96
CA PRO A 88 15.44 -11.17 -10.50
C PRO A 88 15.89 -9.85 -9.86
N LYS A 89 15.26 -8.72 -10.22
CA LYS A 89 15.65 -7.42 -9.65
C LYS A 89 15.07 -7.25 -8.25
N TYR A 90 13.76 -7.32 -8.07
CA TYR A 90 13.03 -6.98 -6.84
C TYR A 90 12.50 -8.17 -6.05
N GLY A 91 12.59 -9.38 -6.57
CA GLY A 91 12.17 -10.59 -5.86
C GLY A 91 10.65 -10.81 -5.86
N ALA A 92 9.90 -10.10 -6.70
CA ALA A 92 8.46 -10.24 -6.80
C ALA A 92 8.10 -11.62 -7.35
N GLY A 93 7.28 -12.38 -6.61
CA GLY A 93 6.77 -13.67 -7.06
C GLY A 93 5.64 -13.49 -8.07
N ILE A 94 5.67 -14.28 -9.13
CA ILE A 94 4.75 -14.17 -10.27
C ILE A 94 4.34 -15.58 -10.68
N VAL A 95 3.04 -15.82 -10.83
CA VAL A 95 2.54 -16.98 -11.59
C VAL A 95 2.27 -16.52 -13.01
N ALA A 96 3.05 -17.02 -13.95
CA ALA A 96 2.90 -16.75 -15.38
C ALA A 96 2.24 -17.94 -16.05
N ALA A 97 1.18 -17.69 -16.80
CA ALA A 97 0.42 -18.71 -17.49
C ALA A 97 0.21 -18.35 -18.96
N GLU A 98 0.19 -19.38 -19.80
CA GLU A 98 0.16 -19.24 -21.25
C GLU A 98 -0.87 -20.20 -21.86
N TRP A 99 -1.55 -19.71 -22.89
CA TRP A 99 -2.54 -20.45 -23.67
C TRP A 99 -2.29 -20.26 -25.16
N ALA A 100 -2.41 -21.34 -25.92
CA ALA A 100 -2.48 -21.28 -27.37
C ALA A 100 -3.73 -20.50 -27.83
N ALA A 101 -3.73 -20.10 -29.10
CA ALA A 101 -4.87 -19.42 -29.71
C ALA A 101 -6.18 -20.22 -29.58
N GLU A 102 -7.31 -19.52 -29.59
CA GLU A 102 -8.67 -20.08 -29.53
C GLU A 102 -9.02 -20.85 -28.23
N ARG A 103 -8.13 -20.82 -27.23
CA ARG A 103 -8.45 -21.27 -25.86
C ARG A 103 -9.21 -20.19 -25.10
N LYS A 104 -9.89 -20.61 -24.04
CA LYS A 104 -10.49 -19.72 -23.04
C LYS A 104 -9.50 -19.55 -21.87
N PRO A 105 -8.77 -18.43 -21.76
CA PRO A 105 -7.72 -18.27 -20.76
C PRO A 105 -8.34 -17.99 -19.39
N VAL A 106 -8.21 -18.97 -18.48
CA VAL A 106 -8.65 -18.85 -17.10
C VAL A 106 -7.52 -19.25 -16.17
N LEU A 107 -7.03 -18.29 -15.37
CA LEU A 107 -6.04 -18.49 -14.33
C LEU A 107 -6.70 -18.37 -12.96
N VAL A 108 -6.50 -19.37 -12.11
CA VAL A 108 -6.87 -19.29 -10.68
C VAL A 108 -5.61 -19.41 -9.86
N LEU A 109 -5.36 -18.43 -8.99
CA LEU A 109 -4.27 -18.41 -8.03
C LEU A 109 -4.85 -18.33 -6.62
N THR A 110 -4.55 -19.33 -5.78
CA THR A 110 -4.85 -19.33 -4.36
C THR A 110 -3.55 -19.12 -3.57
N SER A 111 -3.50 -18.04 -2.81
CA SER A 111 -2.34 -17.66 -1.99
C SER A 111 -2.71 -17.71 -0.52
N ARG A 112 -1.89 -18.39 0.28
CA ARG A 112 -1.97 -18.40 1.74
C ARG A 112 -0.81 -17.64 2.34
N PHE A 113 -1.11 -16.80 3.32
CA PHE A 113 -0.10 -15.99 4.01
C PHE A 113 -0.61 -15.56 5.38
N ALA A 114 0.30 -15.26 6.30
CA ALA A 114 -0.02 -14.64 7.56
C ALA A 114 0.39 -13.17 7.54
N THR A 115 -0.42 -12.28 8.12
CA THR A 115 -0.06 -10.87 8.33
C THR A 115 -0.24 -10.47 9.80
N ARG A 116 0.46 -9.40 10.19
CA ARG A 116 0.30 -8.75 11.50
C ARG A 116 0.48 -7.25 11.32
N ASP A 117 -0.24 -6.48 12.11
CA ASP A 117 -0.12 -5.03 12.10
C ASP A 117 1.21 -4.61 12.76
N VAL A 118 1.92 -3.68 12.12
CA VAL A 118 3.21 -3.18 12.60
C VAL A 118 3.14 -1.65 12.63
N ALA A 119 3.48 -1.08 13.78
CA ALA A 119 3.69 0.35 13.94
C ALA A 119 5.17 0.61 14.25
N VAL A 120 5.74 1.64 13.64
CA VAL A 120 7.10 2.10 13.93
C VAL A 120 6.99 3.43 14.65
N ASP A 121 7.44 3.46 15.91
CA ASP A 121 7.52 4.69 16.70
C ASP A 121 8.84 5.39 16.41
N LEU A 122 8.77 6.54 15.73
CA LEU A 122 9.91 7.38 15.40
C LEU A 122 10.31 8.35 16.54
N SER A 123 9.51 8.42 17.61
CA SER A 123 9.80 9.28 18.77
C SER A 123 10.72 8.62 19.80
N ALA A 124 10.87 7.29 19.73
CA ALA A 124 11.72 6.50 20.60
C ALA A 124 13.01 6.06 19.87
N PRO A 125 14.12 5.77 20.59
CA PRO A 125 15.31 5.22 19.95
C PRO A 125 15.02 3.86 19.30
N GLY A 126 15.18 3.81 17.97
CA GLY A 126 15.01 2.59 17.21
C GLY A 126 16.04 1.51 17.55
N ARG A 127 15.63 0.24 17.45
CA ARG A 127 16.48 -0.96 17.65
C ARG A 127 16.41 -1.94 16.48
N ALA A 128 15.98 -1.48 15.32
CA ALA A 128 15.90 -2.31 14.14
C ALA A 128 17.30 -2.69 13.66
N ALA A 129 17.45 -3.91 13.16
CA ALA A 129 18.67 -4.34 12.49
C ALA A 129 18.91 -3.45 11.26
N ALA A 130 20.18 -3.13 11.01
CA ALA A 130 20.55 -2.38 9.84
C ALA A 130 20.27 -3.21 8.58
N GLU A 131 19.68 -2.57 7.57
CA GLU A 131 19.49 -3.15 6.24
C GLU A 131 20.83 -3.21 5.49
N SER A 132 20.97 -4.16 4.56
CA SER A 132 22.22 -4.27 3.80
C SER A 132 22.45 -3.05 2.90
N PRO A 133 23.70 -2.55 2.78
CA PRO A 133 24.02 -1.40 1.93
C PRO A 133 23.59 -1.58 0.47
N ASP A 134 23.69 -2.80 -0.07
CA ASP A 134 23.28 -3.11 -1.44
C ASP A 134 21.77 -2.97 -1.65
N VAL A 135 20.97 -3.38 -0.66
CA VAL A 135 19.51 -3.17 -0.68
C VAL A 135 19.18 -1.69 -0.62
N LEU A 136 19.84 -0.91 0.24
CA LEU A 136 19.63 0.53 0.33
C LEU A 136 20.01 1.24 -0.98
N LYS A 137 21.17 0.89 -1.57
CA LYS A 137 21.62 1.43 -2.86
C LYS A 137 20.61 1.13 -3.97
N LYS A 138 20.13 -0.10 -4.06
CA LYS A 138 19.10 -0.50 -5.03
C LYS A 138 17.82 0.33 -4.89
N PHE A 139 17.39 0.65 -3.67
CA PHE A 139 16.21 1.48 -3.42
C PHE A 139 16.48 2.99 -3.43
N LEU A 140 17.68 3.40 -3.84
CA LEU A 140 18.02 4.78 -4.24
C LEU A 140 18.08 4.95 -5.76
N GLU A 141 18.14 3.84 -6.52
CA GLU A 141 18.24 3.90 -7.98
C GLU A 141 17.01 4.54 -8.64
N PRO A 142 17.20 5.35 -9.69
CA PRO A 142 16.11 5.82 -10.52
C PRO A 142 15.46 4.67 -11.30
N THR A 143 14.20 4.85 -11.66
CA THR A 143 13.52 4.01 -12.65
C THR A 143 12.96 4.88 -13.77
N THR A 144 12.48 4.28 -14.85
CA THR A 144 11.88 5.02 -15.97
C THR A 144 10.74 5.94 -15.52
N LEU A 145 9.93 5.51 -14.55
CA LEU A 145 8.78 6.26 -14.04
C LEU A 145 9.13 7.10 -12.80
N LEU A 146 10.24 6.80 -12.13
CA LEU A 146 10.75 7.52 -10.97
C LEU A 146 12.19 8.00 -11.22
N PRO A 147 12.41 8.96 -12.13
CA PRO A 147 13.73 9.58 -12.28
C PRO A 147 14.10 10.37 -11.02
N THR A 148 15.39 10.42 -10.68
CA THR A 148 15.90 11.11 -9.47
C THR A 148 16.72 12.35 -9.81
N ASP A 149 16.54 12.88 -11.01
CA ASP A 149 17.23 14.04 -11.58
C ASP A 149 16.24 15.12 -12.04
N GLY A 150 16.78 16.21 -12.63
CA GLY A 150 16.00 17.33 -13.16
C GLY A 150 14.98 17.89 -12.16
N ILE A 151 13.75 18.11 -12.64
CA ILE A 151 12.66 18.69 -11.85
C ILE A 151 12.35 17.88 -10.58
N VAL A 152 12.51 16.56 -10.60
CA VAL A 152 12.26 15.71 -9.43
C VAL A 152 13.27 16.02 -8.34
N ARG A 153 14.55 16.12 -8.71
CA ARG A 153 15.63 16.46 -7.77
C ARG A 153 15.50 17.87 -7.24
N ASP A 154 15.24 18.83 -8.11
CA ASP A 154 15.11 20.23 -7.70
C ASP A 154 13.96 20.42 -6.71
N THR A 155 12.81 19.80 -7.01
CA THR A 155 11.63 19.80 -6.12
C THR A 155 11.95 19.11 -4.79
N ALA A 156 12.61 17.94 -4.83
CA ALA A 156 12.97 17.21 -3.61
C ALA A 156 13.91 18.01 -2.70
N LEU A 157 14.92 18.68 -3.28
CA LEU A 157 15.86 19.53 -2.54
C LEU A 157 15.20 20.78 -1.97
N GLU A 158 14.24 21.37 -2.68
CA GLU A 158 13.45 22.49 -2.18
C GLU A 158 12.60 22.08 -0.96
N ILE A 159 11.87 20.96 -1.06
CA ILE A 159 10.99 20.47 0.01
C ILE A 159 11.80 20.09 1.25
N THR A 160 12.95 19.46 1.06
CA THR A 160 13.78 18.93 2.16
C THR A 160 14.79 19.94 2.70
N LYS A 161 14.73 21.19 2.24
CA LYS A 161 15.66 22.26 2.65
C LYS A 161 15.58 22.49 4.17
N GLY A 162 16.69 22.24 4.86
CA GLY A 162 16.80 22.42 6.30
C GLY A 162 16.43 21.19 7.15
N ALA A 163 16.01 20.08 6.52
CA ALA A 163 15.86 18.80 7.20
C ALA A 163 17.23 18.23 7.63
N LYS A 164 17.31 17.71 8.85
CA LYS A 164 18.57 17.27 9.47
C LYS A 164 18.83 15.78 9.32
N ASP A 165 17.76 14.99 9.23
CA ASP A 165 17.82 13.55 9.10
C ASP A 165 16.79 13.02 8.08
N ASP A 166 16.88 11.73 7.78
CA ASP A 166 16.03 11.10 6.77
C ASP A 166 14.55 11.02 7.17
N ALA A 167 14.25 11.00 8.48
CA ALA A 167 12.88 11.01 8.97
C ALA A 167 12.23 12.40 8.78
N GLU A 168 12.97 13.47 9.04
CA GLU A 168 12.55 14.85 8.76
C GLU A 168 12.38 15.08 7.26
N LYS A 169 13.29 14.59 6.42
CA LYS A 169 13.15 14.68 4.94
C LYS A 169 11.88 13.97 4.47
N ALA A 170 11.67 12.72 4.91
CA ALA A 170 10.50 11.94 4.54
C ALA A 170 9.20 12.61 5.02
N ARG A 171 9.19 13.16 6.23
CA ARG A 171 8.04 13.91 6.76
C ARG A 171 7.75 15.18 5.96
N ALA A 172 8.77 15.96 5.60
CA ALA A 172 8.58 17.16 4.78
C ALA A 172 7.99 16.82 3.41
N ILE A 173 8.49 15.76 2.77
CA ILE A 173 7.94 15.26 1.50
C ILE A 173 6.50 14.78 1.67
N TYR A 174 6.21 14.06 2.75
CA TYR A 174 4.85 13.61 3.06
C TYR A 174 3.87 14.78 3.21
N GLU A 175 4.22 15.77 4.03
CA GLU A 175 3.41 16.96 4.28
C GLU A 175 3.20 17.76 2.97
N TRP A 176 4.26 17.96 2.18
CA TRP A 176 4.15 18.62 0.88
C TRP A 176 3.20 17.88 -0.07
N ILE A 177 3.28 16.55 -0.15
CA ILE A 177 2.36 15.77 -0.98
C ILE A 177 0.92 15.92 -0.47
N VAL A 178 0.70 15.86 0.84
CA VAL A 178 -0.62 16.04 1.45
C VAL A 178 -1.24 17.37 1.03
N ASP A 179 -0.45 18.44 0.99
CA ASP A 179 -0.92 19.79 0.70
C ASP A 179 -1.03 20.09 -0.81
N ASN A 180 -0.21 19.46 -1.65
CA ASN A 180 -0.12 19.81 -3.08
C ASN A 180 -0.82 18.82 -4.02
N THR A 181 -1.22 17.63 -3.54
CA THR A 181 -1.82 16.60 -4.38
C THR A 181 -3.26 16.28 -4.00
N PHE A 182 -4.06 15.84 -4.96
CA PHE A 182 -5.46 15.50 -4.77
C PHE A 182 -5.80 14.17 -5.43
N ARG A 183 -6.84 13.50 -4.93
CA ARG A 183 -7.29 12.24 -5.51
C ARG A 183 -8.19 12.51 -6.71
N ASP A 184 -7.84 11.95 -7.87
CA ASP A 184 -8.71 11.95 -9.04
C ASP A 184 -9.34 10.56 -9.25
N PRO A 185 -10.66 10.40 -9.00
CA PRO A 185 -11.37 9.14 -9.24
C PRO A 185 -11.38 8.72 -10.72
N LYS A 186 -11.25 9.68 -11.65
CA LYS A 186 -11.30 9.47 -13.10
C LYS A 186 -10.00 8.88 -13.66
N THR A 187 -8.89 8.94 -12.91
CA THR A 187 -7.63 8.31 -13.29
C THR A 187 -7.85 6.82 -13.57
N ARG A 188 -7.43 6.36 -14.75
CA ARG A 188 -7.61 4.96 -15.16
C ARG A 188 -6.70 4.06 -14.29
N GLY A 189 -7.26 2.96 -13.79
CA GLY A 189 -6.51 2.02 -12.95
C GLY A 189 -6.11 2.64 -11.60
N CYS A 190 -4.88 2.35 -11.14
CA CYS A 190 -4.30 2.91 -9.92
C CYS A 190 -3.45 4.17 -10.15
N GLY A 191 -3.31 4.61 -11.41
CA GLY A 191 -2.31 5.61 -11.80
C GLY A 191 -1.25 5.05 -12.73
N VAL A 192 -0.55 5.93 -13.45
CA VAL A 192 0.62 5.57 -14.27
C VAL A 192 1.89 5.62 -13.41
N GLY A 193 1.94 6.51 -12.41
CA GLY A 193 3.12 6.67 -11.55
C GLY A 193 4.26 7.46 -12.21
N ASP A 194 4.01 8.20 -13.29
CA ASP A 194 5.02 9.03 -13.95
C ASP A 194 5.16 10.38 -13.22
N ILE A 195 6.12 10.43 -12.29
CA ILE A 195 6.31 11.59 -11.42
C ILE A 195 6.87 12.79 -12.16
N LYS A 196 7.62 12.56 -13.24
CA LYS A 196 8.21 13.64 -14.04
C LYS A 196 7.10 14.38 -14.76
N PHE A 197 6.22 13.65 -15.44
CA PHE A 197 5.06 14.22 -16.09
C PHE A 197 4.16 14.98 -15.10
N MET A 198 3.93 14.43 -13.91
CA MET A 198 3.12 15.07 -12.88
C MET A 198 3.70 16.41 -12.42
N LEU A 199 5.02 16.47 -12.18
CA LEU A 199 5.70 17.70 -11.76
C LEU A 199 5.78 18.74 -12.90
N GLU A 200 6.10 18.31 -14.13
CA GLU A 200 6.20 19.20 -15.30
C GLU A 200 4.85 19.82 -15.67
N THR A 201 3.77 19.05 -15.59
CA THR A 201 2.42 19.53 -15.90
C THR A 201 1.75 20.25 -14.72
N LYS A 202 2.33 20.18 -13.52
CA LYS A 202 1.73 20.59 -12.24
C LYS A 202 0.38 19.94 -11.95
N ASN A 203 0.03 18.88 -12.69
CA ASN A 203 -1.17 18.11 -12.44
C ASN A 203 -0.85 16.98 -11.46
N LEU A 204 -0.86 17.30 -10.18
CA LEU A 204 -0.59 16.34 -9.11
C LEU A 204 -1.85 15.56 -8.69
N GLY A 205 -2.80 15.40 -9.62
CA GLY A 205 -4.01 14.61 -9.44
C GLY A 205 -3.76 13.14 -9.78
N GLY A 206 -4.13 12.22 -8.89
CA GLY A 206 -3.88 10.79 -9.15
C GLY A 206 -4.59 9.82 -8.21
N LYS A 207 -4.21 8.55 -8.33
CA LYS A 207 -4.64 7.47 -7.43
C LYS A 207 -3.46 6.95 -6.61
N CYS A 208 -3.63 5.81 -5.95
CA CYS A 208 -2.64 5.29 -5.02
C CYS A 208 -1.26 5.09 -5.65
N ALA A 209 -1.15 4.64 -6.91
CA ALA A 209 0.16 4.45 -7.54
C ALA A 209 0.87 5.78 -7.85
N ASP A 210 0.14 6.79 -8.32
CA ASP A 210 0.72 8.11 -8.66
C ASP A 210 1.29 8.81 -7.42
N LEU A 211 0.49 8.87 -6.35
CA LEU A 211 0.88 9.56 -5.12
C LEU A 211 2.00 8.82 -4.39
N ASN A 212 1.98 7.48 -4.45
CA ASN A 212 3.02 6.66 -3.86
C ASN A 212 4.34 6.79 -4.60
N ALA A 213 4.29 6.71 -5.94
CA ALA A 213 5.45 6.90 -6.78
C ALA A 213 6.05 8.30 -6.59
N LEU A 214 5.21 9.33 -6.45
CA LEU A 214 5.66 10.69 -6.17
C LEU A 214 6.43 10.78 -4.84
N PHE A 215 5.91 10.17 -3.77
CA PHE A 215 6.60 10.12 -2.49
C PHE A 215 7.94 9.38 -2.61
N VAL A 216 7.94 8.19 -3.20
CA VAL A 216 9.14 7.35 -3.34
C VAL A 216 10.19 8.04 -4.22
N GLY A 217 9.77 8.67 -5.32
CA GLY A 217 10.66 9.38 -6.24
C GLY A 217 11.33 10.59 -5.62
N LEU A 218 10.54 11.43 -4.93
CA LEU A 218 11.08 12.59 -4.18
C LEU A 218 11.98 12.14 -3.03
N ALA A 219 11.62 11.08 -2.31
CA ALA A 219 12.45 10.54 -1.22
C ALA A 219 13.80 10.04 -1.75
N ARG A 220 13.80 9.26 -2.84
CA ARG A 220 15.03 8.80 -3.50
C ARG A 220 15.89 9.95 -3.99
N ALA A 221 15.28 10.96 -4.60
CA ALA A 221 15.98 12.15 -5.08
C ALA A 221 16.60 12.99 -3.93
N ALA A 222 16.00 12.95 -2.74
CA ALA A 222 16.55 13.53 -1.50
C ALA A 222 17.59 12.63 -0.79
N GLY A 223 17.92 11.48 -1.37
CA GLY A 223 18.88 10.51 -0.83
C GLY A 223 18.34 9.59 0.25
N VAL A 224 17.01 9.51 0.41
CA VAL A 224 16.35 8.60 1.35
C VAL A 224 15.95 7.31 0.61
N PRO A 225 16.46 6.12 1.00
CA PRO A 225 16.05 4.87 0.36
C PRO A 225 14.56 4.64 0.56
N ALA A 226 13.83 4.46 -0.55
CA ALA A 226 12.38 4.30 -0.51
C ALA A 226 11.89 3.29 -1.56
N ARG A 227 10.78 2.61 -1.28
CA ARG A 227 10.20 1.59 -2.16
C ARG A 227 8.68 1.64 -2.19
N ASP A 228 8.15 1.29 -3.35
CA ASP A 228 6.72 1.09 -3.55
C ASP A 228 6.33 -0.33 -3.14
N VAL A 229 5.31 -0.44 -2.31
CA VAL A 229 4.72 -1.72 -1.92
C VAL A 229 3.29 -1.77 -2.46
N TYR A 230 3.11 -2.62 -3.47
CA TYR A 230 1.82 -2.89 -4.09
C TYR A 230 1.18 -4.10 -3.43
N GLY A 231 -0.12 -4.00 -3.12
CA GLY A 231 -0.84 -5.10 -2.48
C GLY A 231 -2.35 -4.96 -2.60
N ILE A 232 -3.04 -5.80 -1.83
CA ILE A 232 -4.50 -5.85 -1.74
C ILE A 232 -4.86 -5.85 -0.26
N ARG A 233 -5.87 -5.06 0.12
CA ARG A 233 -6.43 -5.10 1.48
C ARG A 233 -7.27 -6.36 1.65
N VAL A 234 -7.03 -7.12 2.72
CA VAL A 234 -7.66 -8.43 2.96
C VAL A 234 -8.43 -8.54 4.29
N ALA A 235 -8.33 -7.52 5.13
CA ALA A 235 -9.05 -7.44 6.40
C ALA A 235 -9.78 -6.10 6.50
N ASP A 236 -10.82 -6.06 7.33
CA ASP A 236 -11.49 -4.81 7.67
C ASP A 236 -10.59 -3.91 8.52
N SER A 237 -10.79 -2.61 8.40
CA SER A 237 -10.01 -1.64 9.17
C SER A 237 -10.46 -1.63 10.62
N ALA A 238 -9.53 -1.75 11.56
CA ALA A 238 -9.80 -1.54 12.99
C ALA A 238 -10.34 -0.12 13.29
N LEU A 239 -10.03 0.85 12.42
CA LEU A 239 -10.51 2.23 12.52
C LEU A 239 -11.91 2.43 11.89
N GLY A 240 -12.51 1.38 11.33
CA GLY A 240 -13.85 1.42 10.72
C GLY A 240 -13.92 2.04 9.32
N TYR A 241 -12.79 2.51 8.77
CA TYR A 241 -12.77 3.11 7.45
C TYR A 241 -12.74 2.06 6.32
N LYS A 242 -13.77 2.04 5.48
CA LYS A 242 -13.86 1.16 4.29
C LYS A 242 -12.79 1.45 3.24
N SER A 243 -12.17 2.62 3.27
CA SER A 243 -11.01 2.96 2.43
C SER A 243 -9.72 2.27 2.88
N LEU A 244 -9.64 1.88 4.15
CA LEU A 244 -8.44 1.31 4.77
C LEU A 244 -8.49 -0.22 4.92
N GLY A 245 -9.68 -0.82 4.82
CA GLY A 245 -9.84 -2.27 4.92
C GLY A 245 -11.02 -2.80 4.11
N LYS A 246 -10.90 -4.05 3.69
CA LYS A 246 -11.93 -4.78 2.95
C LYS A 246 -11.79 -6.28 3.20
N SER A 247 -12.84 -6.91 3.71
CA SER A 247 -12.98 -8.36 3.80
C SER A 247 -13.96 -8.92 2.75
N GLY A 248 -13.85 -10.23 2.49
CA GLY A 248 -14.69 -10.95 1.54
C GLY A 248 -14.31 -10.70 0.07
N GLU A 249 -15.16 -9.96 -0.64
CA GLU A 249 -14.94 -9.63 -2.05
C GLU A 249 -13.93 -8.48 -2.18
N ILE A 250 -12.70 -8.79 -2.62
CA ILE A 250 -11.56 -7.86 -2.64
C ILE A 250 -11.11 -7.43 -4.05
N THR A 251 -11.90 -7.65 -5.11
CA THR A 251 -11.50 -7.36 -6.51
C THR A 251 -11.23 -5.87 -6.77
N LYS A 252 -11.69 -4.98 -5.89
CA LYS A 252 -11.46 -3.52 -5.94
C LYS A 252 -10.64 -2.99 -4.76
N ALA A 253 -9.99 -3.89 -4.02
CA ALA A 253 -9.28 -3.56 -2.79
C ALA A 253 -7.78 -3.35 -3.00
N GLN A 254 -7.33 -3.14 -4.24
CA GLN A 254 -5.93 -2.83 -4.54
C GLN A 254 -5.50 -1.56 -3.81
N HIS A 255 -4.28 -1.59 -3.30
CA HIS A 255 -3.70 -0.48 -2.58
C HIS A 255 -2.19 -0.42 -2.77
N CYS A 256 -1.64 0.79 -2.71
CA CYS A 256 -0.22 1.03 -2.79
C CYS A 256 0.18 1.80 -1.54
N ARG A 257 1.28 1.40 -0.91
CA ARG A 257 1.91 2.14 0.19
C ARG A 257 3.38 2.34 -0.11
N ALA A 258 3.98 3.33 0.52
CA ALA A 258 5.40 3.59 0.42
C ALA A 258 6.06 3.02 1.66
N GLU A 259 7.31 2.61 1.53
CA GLU A 259 8.18 2.37 2.66
C GLU A 259 9.47 3.16 2.45
N TYR A 260 9.94 3.83 3.49
CA TYR A 260 11.21 4.54 3.48
C TYR A 260 12.09 4.03 4.62
N TYR A 261 13.39 4.04 4.40
CA TYR A 261 14.33 3.53 5.39
C TYR A 261 14.80 4.66 6.31
N VAL A 262 14.72 4.42 7.63
CA VAL A 262 15.29 5.29 8.66
C VAL A 262 16.29 4.47 9.47
N ALA A 263 17.52 4.96 9.56
CA ALA A 263 18.56 4.29 10.33
C ALA A 263 18.12 4.04 11.79
N GLY A 264 18.36 2.83 12.29
CA GLY A 264 17.93 2.39 13.61
C GLY A 264 16.45 2.00 13.71
N HIS A 265 15.58 2.40 12.77
CA HIS A 265 14.14 2.09 12.80
C HIS A 265 13.73 1.11 11.69
N GLY A 266 14.55 0.96 10.66
CA GLY A 266 14.30 0.05 9.56
C GLY A 266 13.37 0.66 8.51
N TRP A 267 12.61 -0.20 7.83
CA TRP A 267 11.61 0.21 6.85
C TRP A 267 10.35 0.72 7.53
N VAL A 268 10.07 2.00 7.37
CA VAL A 268 8.91 2.70 7.93
C VAL A 268 7.83 2.80 6.87
N PRO A 269 6.60 2.31 7.12
CA PRO A 269 5.50 2.48 6.20
C PRO A 269 5.02 3.93 6.19
N ALA A 270 4.82 4.48 5.00
CA ALA A 270 4.17 5.76 4.76
C ALA A 270 2.96 5.54 3.84
N ASP A 271 1.82 6.09 4.26
CA ASP A 271 0.63 6.13 3.44
C ASP A 271 -0.08 7.47 3.66
N ARG A 272 -0.47 8.16 2.59
CA ARG A 272 -1.28 9.38 2.69
C ARG A 272 -2.58 9.11 3.44
N TRP A 273 -3.13 7.89 3.30
CA TRP A 273 -4.35 7.49 4.00
C TRP A 273 -4.14 7.17 5.48
N TRP A 274 -2.89 7.23 5.98
CA TRP A 274 -2.55 7.14 7.40
C TRP A 274 -2.66 8.48 8.14
N SER A 275 -2.79 9.62 7.44
CA SER A 275 -2.92 10.91 8.11
C SER A 275 -4.25 10.98 8.87
N PRO A 276 -4.25 11.32 10.18
CA PRO A 276 -5.46 11.67 10.91
C PRO A 276 -6.17 12.93 10.36
N ARG A 277 -5.61 13.59 9.33
CA ARG A 277 -6.28 14.70 8.61
C ARG A 277 -7.05 14.25 7.36
N ALA A 278 -7.03 12.97 6.99
CA ALA A 278 -7.89 12.45 5.92
C ALA A 278 -9.37 12.28 6.35
N SER A 279 -9.72 12.70 7.56
CA SER A 279 -11.09 12.88 8.03
C SER A 279 -11.49 14.35 7.89
N ALA A 280 -11.93 14.71 6.69
CA ALA A 280 -12.85 15.80 6.43
C ALA A 280 -13.82 15.34 5.34
#